data_AF-A0ABC8QSN0-F1
#
_entry.id   AF-A0ABC8QSN0-F1
#
_cell.length_a   1.000
_cell.length_b   1.000
_cell.length_c   1.000
_cell.angle_alpha   90.00
_cell.angle_beta   90.00
_cell.angle_gamma   90.00
#
_symmetry.space_group_name_H-M   'P 1'
#
loop_
_entity.id
_entity.type
_entity.pdbx_description
1 polymer ?
#
loop_
_entity_poly.entity_id
_entity_poly.type
_entity_poly.pdbx_seq_one_letter_code
_entity_poly.pdbx_strand_id
1 'polypeptide(L)'
;MNIDGTNTVACLKPIDTDTSKATTITPLPHMFVIKDLVVDLTNFFHQYNSSCPSYWWNPEQFLGPATLLQAYRWISDSRDDFTEQRLQSLTEDERRLFRCRTIENCTATCPKSLNPARAISKMKAKSLLSKEV
;
A
#
# COMPACT_ATOMS: atom_id res chain seq x y z
N MET A 1 9.74 -5.61 -7.23
CA MET A 1 10.96 -6.42 -7.46
C MET A 1 11.89 -5.63 -8.36
N ASN A 2 13.10 -6.10 -8.56
CA ASN A 2 14.04 -5.52 -9.51
C ASN A 2 14.03 -6.38 -10.79
N ILE A 3 13.82 -5.75 -11.94
CA ILE A 3 13.79 -6.40 -13.25
C ILE A 3 14.84 -5.68 -14.10
N ASP A 4 15.85 -6.42 -14.58
CA ASP A 4 16.98 -5.91 -15.38
C ASP A 4 17.68 -4.71 -14.73
N GLY A 5 17.94 -4.79 -13.42
CA GLY A 5 18.60 -3.74 -12.66
C GLY A 5 17.69 -2.60 -12.22
N THR A 6 16.44 -2.54 -12.71
CA THR A 6 15.50 -1.45 -12.40
C THR A 6 14.42 -1.90 -11.43
N ASN A 7 14.20 -1.12 -10.36
CA ASN A 7 13.09 -1.35 -9.43
C ASN A 7 11.77 -0.96 -10.10
N THR A 8 10.86 -1.92 -10.28
CA THR A 8 9.58 -1.68 -10.96
C THR A 8 8.44 -2.54 -10.38
N VAL A 9 7.22 -2.22 -10.79
CA VAL A 9 6.02 -3.01 -10.54
C VAL A 9 5.87 -4.01 -11.68
N ALA A 10 6.11 -5.29 -11.39
CA ALA A 10 6.15 -6.33 -12.41
C ALA A 10 4.89 -6.40 -13.28
N CYS A 11 3.69 -6.20 -12.71
CA CYS A 11 2.44 -6.24 -13.47
C CYS A 11 2.25 -5.09 -14.47
N LEU A 12 3.05 -4.03 -14.37
CA LEU A 12 2.99 -2.87 -15.28
C LEU A 12 4.19 -2.81 -16.24
N LYS A 13 5.18 -3.70 -16.09
CA LYS A 13 6.36 -3.76 -16.95
C LYS A 13 6.09 -4.76 -18.08
N PRO A 14 6.02 -4.33 -19.35
CA PRO A 14 5.88 -5.24 -20.48
C PRO A 14 7.05 -6.21 -20.55
N ILE A 15 6.78 -7.44 -21.01
CA ILE A 15 7.80 -8.45 -21.28
C ILE A 15 8.65 -7.97 -22.47
N ASP A 16 9.97 -8.11 -22.37
CA ASP A 16 10.87 -7.80 -23.48
C ASP A 16 10.65 -8.81 -24.62
N THR A 17 10.44 -8.29 -25.83
CA THR A 17 10.26 -9.11 -27.05
C THR A 17 11.58 -9.62 -27.61
N ASP A 18 12.70 -9.00 -27.22
CA ASP A 18 14.03 -9.44 -27.61
C ASP A 18 14.43 -10.71 -26.84
N THR A 19 14.36 -11.85 -27.52
CA THR A 19 14.71 -13.16 -26.95
C THR A 19 16.21 -13.44 -26.94
N SER A 20 17.04 -12.53 -27.46
CA SER A 20 18.50 -12.69 -27.44
C SER A 20 19.10 -12.50 -26.04
N LYS A 21 18.36 -11.89 -25.11
CA LYS A 21 18.79 -11.61 -23.73
C LYS A 21 17.84 -12.25 -22.74
N ALA A 22 18.42 -12.84 -21.69
CA ALA A 22 17.64 -13.34 -20.56
C ALA A 22 17.25 -12.19 -19.63
N THR A 23 15.95 -12.01 -19.38
CA THR A 23 15.43 -11.08 -18.35
C THR A 23 15.82 -11.57 -16.96
N THR A 24 16.49 -10.72 -16.18
CA THR A 24 16.90 -11.05 -14.81
C THR A 24 15.96 -10.42 -13.79
N ILE A 25 15.33 -11.25 -12.96
CA ILE A 25 14.40 -10.82 -11.91
C ILE A 25 15.03 -11.10 -10.55
N THR A 26 15.20 -10.06 -9.75
CA THR A 26 15.77 -10.14 -8.39
C THR A 26 14.86 -9.47 -7.35
N PRO A 27 15.02 -9.81 -6.06
CA PRO A 27 14.33 -9.12 -4.97
C PRO A 27 14.66 -7.62 -4.94
N LEU A 28 13.94 -6.85 -4.12
CA LEU A 28 14.28 -5.44 -3.94
C LEU A 28 15.67 -5.29 -3.29
N PRO A 29 16.56 -4.45 -3.82
CA PRO A 29 17.89 -4.23 -3.26
C PRO A 29 17.83 -3.76 -1.81
N HIS A 30 18.83 -4.16 -1.01
CA HIS A 30 19.00 -3.77 0.40
C HIS A 30 17.81 -4.10 1.32
N MET A 31 17.01 -5.10 0.97
CA MET A 31 15.96 -5.64 1.83
C MET A 31 16.29 -7.08 2.22
N PHE A 32 15.86 -7.50 3.41
CA PHE A 32 15.97 -8.91 3.82
C PHE A 32 15.02 -9.76 2.97
N VAL A 33 15.53 -10.83 2.36
CA VAL A 33 14.71 -11.76 1.57
C VAL A 33 14.12 -12.80 2.51
N ILE A 34 12.79 -12.92 2.51
CA ILE A 34 12.10 -13.98 3.27
C ILE A 34 12.20 -15.28 2.48
N LYS A 35 11.73 -15.26 1.22
CA LYS A 35 11.77 -16.39 0.30
C LYS A 35 11.59 -15.90 -1.14
N ASP A 36 12.35 -16.45 -2.07
CA ASP A 36 12.28 -16.13 -3.50
C ASP A 36 12.38 -14.61 -3.76
N LEU A 37 11.35 -14.00 -4.36
CA LEU A 37 11.25 -12.56 -4.62
C LEU A 37 10.52 -11.78 -3.50
N VAL A 38 10.13 -12.46 -2.43
CA VAL A 38 9.41 -11.87 -1.29
C VAL A 38 10.43 -11.31 -0.30
N VAL A 39 10.36 -9.99 -0.10
CA VAL A 39 11.21 -9.27 0.85
C VAL A 39 10.44 -8.87 2.10
N ASP A 40 11.15 -8.75 3.22
CA ASP A 40 10.62 -8.22 4.46
C ASP A 40 10.44 -6.70 4.35
N LEU A 41 9.19 -6.26 4.47
CA LEU A 41 8.79 -4.86 4.44
C LEU A 41 8.37 -4.34 5.82
N THR A 42 8.60 -5.09 6.89
CA THR A 42 8.19 -4.73 8.25
C THR A 42 8.76 -3.38 8.66
N ASN A 43 10.06 -3.18 8.49
CA ASN A 43 10.71 -1.89 8.80
C ASN A 43 10.16 -0.73 7.93
N PHE A 44 9.86 -1.00 6.66
CA PHE A 44 9.25 -0.02 5.77
C PHE A 44 7.85 0.39 6.25
N PHE A 45 7.05 -0.56 6.72
CA PHE A 45 5.73 -0.28 7.26
C PHE A 45 5.78 0.44 8.62
N HIS A 46 6.78 0.16 9.47
CA HIS A 46 6.98 0.89 10.72
C HIS A 46 7.17 2.41 10.51
N GLN A 47 7.92 2.81 9.48
CA GLN A 47 8.18 4.23 9.20
C GLN A 47 6.91 5.04 8.92
N TYR A 48 5.92 4.43 8.26
CA TYR A 48 4.64 5.11 8.00
C TYR A 48 3.85 5.36 9.27
N ASN A 49 3.83 4.40 10.18
CA ASN A 49 3.10 4.50 11.44
C ASN A 49 3.80 5.47 12.39
N SER A 50 5.13 5.46 12.43
CA SER A 50 5.92 6.35 13.28
C SER A 50 5.91 7.81 12.82
N SER A 51 5.54 8.14 11.58
CA SER A 51 5.49 9.55 11.12
C SER A 51 4.11 10.20 11.23
N CYS A 52 3.06 9.44 11.56
CA CYS A 52 1.67 9.89 11.48
C CYS A 52 1.09 10.28 12.86
N PRO A 53 0.81 11.57 13.12
CA PRO A 53 0.25 12.00 14.41
C PRO A 53 -1.09 11.35 14.77
N SER A 54 -1.98 11.16 13.79
CA SER A 54 -3.25 10.45 14.01
C SER A 54 -3.04 9.04 14.57
N TYR A 55 -1.94 8.38 14.19
CA TYR A 55 -1.58 7.06 14.66
C TYR A 55 -0.94 7.09 16.05
N TRP A 56 -0.09 8.10 16.34
CA TRP A 56 0.50 8.27 17.68
C TRP A 56 -0.55 8.40 18.78
N TRP A 57 -1.58 9.20 18.53
CA TRP A 57 -2.61 9.49 19.53
C TRP A 57 -3.67 8.41 19.67
N ASN A 58 -3.90 7.59 18.63
CA ASN A 58 -5.01 6.63 18.60
C ASN A 58 -4.64 5.31 17.89
N PRO A 59 -3.58 4.61 18.31
CA PRO A 59 -3.12 3.40 17.61
C PRO A 59 -4.13 2.25 17.66
N GLU A 60 -4.96 2.17 18.71
CA GLU A 60 -5.99 1.14 18.85
C GLU A 60 -7.21 1.37 17.94
N GLN A 61 -7.44 2.61 17.53
CA GLN A 61 -8.64 3.01 16.78
C GLN A 61 -8.34 3.37 15.33
N PHE A 62 -7.08 3.68 15.00
CA PHE A 62 -6.65 4.01 13.65
C PHE A 62 -5.64 2.99 13.14
N LEU A 63 -5.96 2.32 12.03
CA LEU A 63 -5.12 1.25 11.47
C LEU A 63 -3.75 1.72 10.98
N GLY A 64 -3.62 3.02 10.69
CA GLY A 64 -2.38 3.62 10.24
C GLY A 64 -2.18 3.60 8.72
N PRO A 65 -1.31 4.49 8.21
CA PRO A 65 -1.07 4.64 6.77
C PRO A 65 -0.48 3.40 6.10
N ALA A 66 0.35 2.61 6.79
CA ALA A 66 0.90 1.37 6.24
C ALA A 66 -0.20 0.36 5.91
N THR A 67 -1.01 0.02 6.92
CA THR A 67 -2.10 -0.94 6.84
C THR A 67 -3.13 -0.52 5.80
N LEU A 68 -3.50 0.77 5.80
CA LEU A 68 -4.47 1.32 4.87
C LEU A 68 -3.95 1.37 3.42
N LEU A 69 -2.65 1.61 3.21
CA LEU A 69 -2.06 1.50 1.88
C LEU A 69 -2.13 0.06 1.34
N GLN A 70 -1.86 -0.93 2.21
CA GLN A 70 -1.97 -2.35 1.84
C GLN A 70 -3.42 -2.78 1.60
N ALA A 71 -4.36 -2.28 2.40
CA ALA A 71 -5.78 -2.52 2.18
C ALA A 71 -6.24 -1.93 0.84
N TYR A 72 -5.79 -0.70 0.52
CA TYR A 72 -6.08 -0.08 -0.77
C TYR A 72 -5.54 -0.89 -1.94
N ARG A 73 -4.36 -1.51 -1.82
CA ARG A 73 -3.80 -2.39 -2.86
C ARG A 73 -4.77 -3.51 -3.23
N TRP A 74 -5.46 -4.14 -2.28
CA TRP A 74 -6.47 -5.16 -2.57
C TRP A 74 -7.77 -4.56 -3.10
N ILE A 75 -8.27 -3.48 -2.48
CA ILE A 75 -9.50 -2.78 -2.90
C ILE A 75 -9.40 -2.22 -4.33
N SER A 76 -8.19 -1.90 -4.79
CA SER A 76 -7.94 -1.39 -6.15
C SER A 76 -7.59 -2.47 -7.17
N ASP A 77 -7.38 -3.71 -6.74
CA ASP A 77 -6.98 -4.81 -7.63
C ASP A 77 -8.19 -5.29 -8.42
N SER A 78 -8.18 -5.15 -9.74
CA SER A 78 -9.29 -5.57 -10.61
C SER A 78 -9.54 -7.07 -10.61
N ARG A 79 -8.66 -7.86 -9.98
CA ARG A 79 -8.76 -9.31 -9.84
C ARG A 79 -9.38 -9.73 -8.50
N ASP A 80 -9.62 -8.80 -7.58
CA ASP A 80 -10.15 -9.12 -6.25
C ASP A 80 -11.68 -8.99 -6.22
N ASP A 81 -12.35 -10.13 -6.06
CA ASP A 81 -13.83 -10.20 -6.00
C ASP A 81 -14.42 -9.76 -4.65
N PHE A 82 -13.58 -9.44 -3.65
CA PHE A 82 -13.99 -9.16 -2.27
C PHE A 82 -13.90 -7.68 -1.88
N THR A 83 -13.99 -6.80 -2.88
CA THR A 83 -13.79 -5.37 -2.69
C THR A 83 -14.79 -4.74 -1.69
N GLU A 84 -16.06 -5.15 -1.73
CA GLU A 84 -17.11 -4.62 -0.86
C GLU A 84 -16.91 -5.05 0.60
N GLN A 85 -16.65 -6.33 0.83
CA GLN A 85 -16.42 -6.90 2.15
C GLN A 85 -15.18 -6.28 2.81
N ARG A 86 -14.11 -6.04 2.01
CA ARG A 86 -12.92 -5.33 2.49
C ARG A 86 -13.26 -3.91 2.91
N LEU A 87 -14.02 -3.17 2.10
CA LEU A 87 -14.40 -1.80 2.44
C LEU A 87 -15.29 -1.76 3.67
N GLN A 88 -16.25 -2.67 3.78
CA GLN A 88 -17.13 -2.82 4.93
C GLN A 88 -16.31 -3.05 6.21
N SER A 89 -15.38 -4.02 6.22
CA SER A 89 -14.55 -4.31 7.41
C SER A 89 -13.69 -3.13 7.90
N LEU A 90 -13.32 -2.22 6.98
CA LEU A 90 -12.61 -0.97 7.31
C LEU A 90 -13.53 0.12 7.87
N THR A 91 -14.83 0.01 7.62
CA THR A 91 -15.83 1.05 7.93
C THR A 91 -16.83 0.64 9.00
N GLU A 92 -16.83 -0.63 9.43
CA GLU A 92 -17.57 -1.14 10.60
C GLU A 92 -17.32 -0.26 11.83
N ASP A 93 -16.04 0.07 12.08
CA ASP A 93 -15.64 1.17 12.94
C ASP A 93 -15.05 2.27 12.08
N GLU A 94 -15.82 3.34 11.88
CA GLU A 94 -15.42 4.49 11.04
C GLU A 94 -14.06 5.06 11.46
N ARG A 95 -13.68 4.94 12.74
CA ARG A 95 -12.40 5.48 13.24
C ARG A 95 -11.21 4.83 12.56
N ARG A 96 -11.31 3.56 12.14
CA ARG A 96 -10.23 2.80 11.49
C ARG A 96 -9.72 3.46 10.22
N LEU A 97 -10.60 4.10 9.45
CA LEU A 97 -10.29 4.80 8.20
C LEU A 97 -10.34 6.33 8.35
N PHE A 98 -11.35 6.86 9.06
CA PHE A 98 -11.67 8.29 9.08
C PHE A 98 -10.83 9.12 10.07
N ARG A 99 -10.06 8.50 10.97
CA ARG A 99 -9.07 9.20 11.84
C ARG A 99 -7.95 9.91 11.07
N CYS A 100 -7.69 9.54 9.82
CA CYS A 100 -6.72 10.22 8.97
C CYS A 100 -7.14 11.69 8.71
N ARG A 101 -6.28 12.65 9.05
CA ARG A 101 -6.53 14.10 8.87
C ARG A 101 -5.74 14.72 7.70
N THR A 102 -5.25 13.90 6.77
CA THR A 102 -4.52 14.37 5.58
C THR A 102 -3.31 15.26 5.95
N ILE A 103 -2.57 14.88 6.99
CA ILE A 103 -1.34 15.56 7.43
C ILE A 103 -0.18 15.27 6.45
N GLU A 104 -0.27 14.21 5.66
CA GLU A 104 0.67 13.81 4.60
C GLU A 104 2.12 13.48 5.00
N ASN A 105 2.47 13.50 6.29
CA ASN A 105 3.76 13.04 6.78
C ASN A 105 4.13 11.62 6.27
N CYS A 106 3.15 10.73 6.12
CA CYS A 106 3.35 9.37 5.61
C CYS A 106 3.78 9.34 4.14
N THR A 107 3.33 10.29 3.32
CA THR A 107 3.77 10.45 1.93
C THR A 107 5.16 11.09 1.89
N ALA A 108 5.39 12.14 2.68
CA ALA A 108 6.67 12.85 2.73
C ALA A 108 7.83 11.96 3.19
N THR A 109 7.62 11.12 4.21
CA THR A 109 8.67 10.24 4.74
C THR A 109 8.90 8.97 3.92
N CYS A 110 8.08 8.71 2.89
CA CYS A 110 8.08 7.41 2.23
C CYS A 110 9.40 7.17 1.46
N PRO A 111 10.23 6.20 1.85
CA PRO A 111 11.51 5.93 1.15
C PRO A 111 11.31 5.27 -0.22
N LYS A 112 10.07 4.92 -0.57
CA LYS A 112 9.69 4.30 -1.85
C LYS A 112 8.79 5.20 -2.69
N SER A 113 8.63 6.48 -2.30
CA SER A 113 7.83 7.47 -3.03
C SER A 113 6.38 7.02 -3.29
N LEU A 114 5.82 6.22 -2.38
CA LEU A 114 4.41 5.88 -2.37
C LEU A 114 3.60 7.02 -1.77
N ASN A 115 2.30 7.06 -2.07
CA ASN A 115 1.39 8.08 -1.54
C ASN A 115 0.25 7.43 -0.73
N PRO A 116 0.50 7.07 0.56
CA PRO A 116 -0.52 6.53 1.45
C PRO A 116 -1.68 7.51 1.68
N ALA A 117 -1.41 8.81 1.76
CA ALA A 117 -2.46 9.82 1.96
C ALA A 117 -3.51 9.77 0.84
N ARG A 118 -3.05 9.71 -0.42
CA ARG A 118 -3.93 9.57 -1.60
C ARG A 118 -4.71 8.26 -1.59
N ALA A 119 -4.08 7.15 -1.21
CA ALA A 119 -4.74 5.86 -1.10
C ALA A 119 -5.89 5.91 -0.07
N ILE A 120 -5.64 6.50 1.11
CA ILE A 120 -6.65 6.67 2.15
C ILE A 120 -7.80 7.56 1.65
N SER A 121 -7.50 8.69 1.02
CA SER A 121 -8.54 9.59 0.48
C SER A 121 -9.43 8.90 -0.56
N LYS A 122 -8.86 8.05 -1.44
CA LYS A 122 -9.65 7.27 -2.39
C LYS A 122 -10.56 6.24 -1.72
N MET A 123 -10.08 5.56 -0.67
CA MET A 123 -10.93 4.63 0.09
C MET A 123 -12.07 5.35 0.82
N LYS A 124 -11.80 6.52 1.42
CA LYS A 124 -12.84 7.35 2.03
C LYS A 124 -13.91 7.74 1.02
N ALA A 125 -13.52 8.21 -0.16
CA ALA A 125 -14.46 8.54 -1.23
C ALA A 125 -15.29 7.32 -1.67
N LYS A 126 -14.64 6.16 -1.88
CA LYS A 126 -15.34 4.91 -2.25
C LYS A 126 -16.35 4.48 -1.18
N SER A 127 -16.00 4.64 0.11
CA SER A 127 -16.87 4.31 1.24
C SER A 127 -18.08 5.25 1.35
N LEU A 128 -17.91 6.54 1.05
CA LEU A 128 -19.02 7.48 1.06
C LEU A 128 -19.97 7.21 -0.10
N LEU A 129 -19.44 6.98 -1.31
CA LEU A 129 -20.24 6.65 -2.49
C LEU A 129 -21.03 5.34 -2.35
N SER A 130 -20.47 4.33 -1.65
CA SER A 130 -21.18 3.08 -1.41
C SER A 130 -22.32 3.18 -0.38
N LYS A 131 -22.41 4.27 0.39
CA LYS A 131 -23.48 4.49 1.39
C LYS A 131 -24.70 5.22 0.80
N GLU A 132 -24.59 5.77 -0.41
CA GLU A 132 -25.64 6.55 -1.08
C GLU A 132 -26.53 5.71 -2.02
N VAL A 133 -26.32 4.38 -2.05
CA VAL A 133 -27.10 3.41 -2.84
C VAL A 133 -27.95 2.53 -1.93
#